data_AF-A0A9D2LAJ5-F1
#
_entry.id   AF-A0A9D2LAJ5-F1
#
_cell.length_a   1.000
_cell.length_b   1.000
_cell.length_c   1.000
_cell.angle_alpha   90.00
_cell.angle_beta   90.00
_cell.angle_gamma   90.00
#
_symmetry.space_group_name_H-M   'P 1'
#
loop_
_entity.id
_entity.type
_entity.pdbx_description
1 polymer ?
#
loop_
_entity_poly.entity_id
_entity_poly.type
_entity_poly.pdbx_seq_one_letter_code
_entity_poly.pdbx_strand_id
1 'polypeptide(L)'
;MLPLLAGLITADPGIALILADSGDEAMGLTFPFVAGPVVFAAVYVGIYRYYRNTDKRHHFEQETEVAVGNLSRIDRKRGTNNRQRSRTMSGANQDDHLERVRRLRVE
;
A
#
# COMPACT_ATOMS: atom_id res chain seq x y z
N MET A 1 33.49 -39.18 -4.68
CA MET A 1 32.36 -38.26 -4.97
C MET A 1 30.98 -38.90 -4.70
N LEU A 2 30.81 -40.23 -4.82
CA LEU A 2 29.58 -40.95 -4.42
C LEU A 2 29.19 -40.96 -2.91
N PRO A 3 30.11 -40.95 -1.92
CA PRO A 3 29.69 -41.13 -0.52
C PRO A 3 29.04 -39.89 0.12
N LEU A 4 29.18 -38.72 -0.50
CA LEU A 4 28.55 -37.48 -0.03
C LEU A 4 27.05 -37.41 -0.34
N LEU A 5 26.62 -38.05 -1.44
CA LEU A 5 25.22 -38.12 -1.85
C LEU A 5 24.41 -39.08 -0.97
N ALA A 6 25.01 -40.21 -0.57
CA ALA A 6 24.38 -41.17 0.33
C ALA A 6 24.12 -40.58 1.72
N GLY A 7 25.07 -39.78 2.25
CA GLY A 7 24.94 -39.14 3.56
C GLY A 7 23.81 -38.09 3.63
N LEU A 8 23.56 -37.37 2.52
CA LEU A 8 22.50 -36.36 2.44
C LEU A 8 21.09 -36.97 2.48
N ILE A 9 20.90 -38.13 1.83
CA ILE A 9 19.63 -38.86 1.79
C ILE A 9 19.32 -39.49 3.15
N THR A 10 20.34 -39.96 3.89
CA THR A 10 20.15 -40.55 5.22
C THR A 10 20.00 -39.54 6.35
N ALA A 11 20.42 -38.29 6.15
CA ALA A 11 20.43 -37.26 7.19
C ALA A 11 19.14 -36.44 7.26
N ASP A 12 18.34 -36.39 6.19
CA ASP A 12 17.16 -35.54 6.12
C ASP A 12 15.90 -36.35 5.76
N PRO A 13 14.98 -36.60 6.72
CA PRO A 13 13.74 -37.32 6.45
C PRO A 13 12.86 -36.59 5.42
N GLY A 14 13.06 -35.28 5.20
CA GLY A 14 12.38 -34.52 4.16
C GLY A 14 12.79 -34.93 2.74
N ILE A 15 14.08 -35.23 2.52
CA ILE A 15 14.58 -35.67 1.22
C ILE A 15 14.08 -37.08 0.90
N ALA A 16 14.06 -37.97 1.89
CA ALA A 16 13.52 -39.32 1.74
C ALA A 16 12.02 -39.32 1.38
N LEU A 17 11.24 -38.40 1.95
CA LEU A 17 9.82 -38.24 1.64
C LEU A 17 9.57 -37.71 0.21
N ILE A 18 10.38 -36.73 -0.24
CA ILE A 18 10.30 -36.18 -1.60
C ILE A 18 10.68 -37.22 -2.67
N LEU A 19 11.61 -38.13 -2.36
CA LEU A 19 12.04 -39.18 -3.29
C LEU A 19 11.04 -40.36 -3.37
N ALA A 20 10.31 -40.63 -2.29
CA ALA A 20 9.37 -41.76 -2.19
C ALA A 20 8.06 -41.56 -2.97
N ASP A 21 7.69 -40.31 -3.30
CA ASP A 21 6.46 -39.95 -4.03
C ASP A 21 6.70 -39.73 -5.53
N SER A 22 7.67 -40.44 -6.12
CA SER A 22 8.08 -40.29 -7.53
C SER A 22 7.08 -40.93 -8.51
N GLY A 23 5.84 -40.46 -8.50
CA GLY A 23 4.89 -40.57 -9.60
C GLY A 23 4.73 -39.18 -10.24
N ASP A 24 5.23 -39.02 -11.46
CA ASP A 24 5.29 -37.78 -12.25
C ASP A 24 6.49 -36.86 -11.92
N GLU A 25 7.61 -37.27 -12.49
CA GLU A 25 8.99 -36.80 -12.35
C GLU A 25 9.24 -35.30 -12.61
N ALA A 26 8.30 -34.59 -13.24
CA ALA A 26 8.38 -33.14 -13.41
C ALA A 26 7.81 -32.37 -12.20
N MET A 27 6.73 -32.84 -11.60
CA MET A 27 6.03 -32.12 -10.52
C MET A 27 6.70 -32.32 -9.17
N GLY A 28 7.04 -33.55 -8.79
CA GLY A 28 7.58 -33.85 -7.45
C GLY A 28 8.89 -33.11 -7.12
N LEU A 29 9.79 -32.98 -8.10
CA LEU A 29 11.06 -32.30 -7.90
C LEU A 29 10.95 -30.78 -8.03
N THR A 30 10.16 -30.27 -8.98
CA THR A 30 10.09 -28.82 -9.23
C THR A 30 9.17 -28.09 -8.25
N PHE A 31 8.17 -28.79 -7.70
CA PHE A 31 7.18 -28.22 -6.80
C PHE A 31 7.77 -27.47 -5.60
N PRO A 32 8.71 -28.01 -4.78
CA PRO A 32 9.26 -27.28 -3.65
C PRO A 32 10.04 -26.02 -4.05
N PHE A 33 10.75 -26.06 -5.19
CA PHE A 33 11.52 -24.91 -5.70
C PHE A 33 10.64 -23.80 -6.25
N VAL A 34 9.42 -24.10 -6.68
CA VAL A 34 8.43 -23.10 -7.11
C VAL A 34 7.58 -22.65 -5.92
N ALA A 35 7.08 -23.59 -5.11
CA ALA A 35 6.18 -23.32 -4.00
C ALA A 35 6.81 -22.41 -2.95
N GLY A 36 8.08 -22.62 -2.57
CA GLY A 36 8.76 -21.79 -1.58
C GLY A 36 8.82 -20.31 -1.97
N PRO A 37 9.44 -19.94 -3.11
CA PRO A 37 9.52 -18.57 -3.59
C PRO A 37 8.14 -17.95 -3.87
N VAL A 38 7.18 -18.72 -4.40
CA VAL A 38 5.82 -18.23 -4.68
C VAL A 38 5.10 -17.89 -3.39
N VAL A 39 5.13 -18.77 -2.38
CA VAL A 39 4.51 -18.51 -1.08
C VAL A 39 5.17 -17.33 -0.39
N PHE A 40 6.50 -17.25 -0.42
CA PHE A 40 7.23 -16.10 0.14
C PHE A 40 6.82 -14.79 -0.52
N ALA A 41 6.80 -14.74 -1.86
CA ALA A 41 6.40 -13.56 -2.61
C ALA A 41 4.95 -13.16 -2.33
N ALA A 42 4.03 -14.12 -2.29
CA ALA A 42 2.63 -13.89 -2.00
C ALA A 42 2.42 -13.29 -0.59
N VAL A 43 3.08 -13.86 0.43
CA VAL A 43 3.02 -13.34 1.81
C VAL A 43 3.62 -11.95 1.90
N TYR A 44 4.82 -11.73 1.34
CA TYR A 44 5.47 -10.42 1.36
C TYR A 44 4.63 -9.34 0.67
N VAL A 45 4.11 -9.63 -0.53
CA VAL A 45 3.27 -8.69 -1.28
C VAL A 45 1.95 -8.44 -0.56
N GLY A 46 1.35 -9.45 0.07
CA GLY A 46 0.13 -9.31 0.87
C GLY A 46 0.33 -8.34 2.05
N ILE A 47 1.39 -8.55 2.85
CA ILE A 47 1.75 -7.66 3.96
C ILE A 47 2.09 -6.26 3.44
N TYR A 48 2.89 -6.17 2.36
CA TYR A 48 3.27 -4.91 1.76
C TYR A 48 2.03 -4.13 1.29
N ARG A 49 1.08 -4.77 0.59
CA ARG A 49 -0.16 -4.11 0.15
C ARG A 49 -1.02 -3.69 1.33
N TYR A 50 -1.15 -4.54 2.34
CA TYR A 50 -1.94 -4.25 3.55
C TYR A 50 -1.45 -3.00 4.29
N TYR A 51 -0.14 -2.83 4.44
CA TYR A 51 0.43 -1.70 5.18
C TYR A 51 0.83 -0.51 4.31
N ARG A 52 1.29 -0.71 3.06
CA ARG A 52 1.82 0.37 2.23
C ARG A 52 0.73 1.20 1.56
N ASN A 53 -0.53 0.74 1.57
CA ASN A 53 -1.75 1.46 1.19
C ASN A 53 -1.56 2.38 -0.04
N THR A 54 -0.70 1.95 -0.98
CA THR A 54 -0.20 2.78 -2.09
C THR A 54 -1.28 2.91 -3.16
N ASP A 55 -2.11 1.89 -3.26
CA ASP A 55 -3.32 1.76 -4.04
C ASP A 55 -4.47 2.65 -3.55
N LYS A 56 -4.46 3.08 -2.28
CA LYS A 56 -5.59 3.85 -1.69
C LYS A 56 -5.37 5.37 -1.65
N ARG A 57 -4.23 5.87 -2.11
CA ARG A 57 -3.88 7.30 -1.98
C ARG A 57 -4.74 8.25 -2.81
N HIS A 58 -5.44 7.75 -3.83
CA HIS A 58 -6.24 8.55 -4.76
C HIS A 58 -7.75 8.22 -4.74
N HIS A 59 -8.23 7.45 -3.76
CA HIS A 59 -9.66 7.11 -3.68
C HIS A 59 -10.56 8.35 -3.58
N PHE A 60 -10.08 9.37 -2.86
CA PHE A 60 -10.78 10.63 -2.69
C PHE A 60 -10.89 11.47 -3.97
N GLU A 61 -10.08 11.19 -5.00
CA GLU A 61 -10.17 11.88 -6.29
C GLU A 61 -11.34 11.38 -7.14
N GLN A 62 -11.84 10.16 -6.89
CA GLN A 62 -12.95 9.57 -7.64
C GLN A 62 -14.31 9.78 -6.95
N GLU A 63 -14.33 9.92 -5.63
CA GLU A 63 -15.56 10.03 -4.85
C GLU A 63 -16.03 11.47 -4.60
N THR A 64 -15.17 12.46 -4.82
CA THR A 64 -15.56 13.85 -4.58
C THR A 64 -16.26 14.42 -5.80
N GLU A 65 -17.57 14.17 -5.92
CA GLU A 65 -18.42 14.97 -6.80
C GLU A 65 -18.52 16.39 -6.22
N VAL A 66 -17.77 17.32 -6.80
CA VAL A 66 -17.86 18.75 -6.45
C VAL A 66 -19.11 19.33 -7.12
N ALA A 67 -20.27 19.08 -6.51
CA ALA A 67 -21.51 19.72 -6.93
C ALA A 67 -21.57 21.13 -6.33
N VAL A 68 -21.61 22.14 -7.21
CA VAL A 68 -21.88 23.51 -6.80
C VAL A 68 -23.37 23.61 -6.48
N GLY A 69 -23.72 23.71 -5.20
CA GLY A 69 -25.10 23.96 -4.76
C GLY A 69 -25.64 25.28 -5.29
N ASN A 70 -26.93 25.56 -5.05
CA ASN A 70 -27.57 26.81 -5.48
C ASN A 70 -26.90 28.03 -4.80
N LEU A 71 -25.86 28.55 -5.44
CA LEU A 71 -25.09 29.70 -5.00
C LEU A 71 -25.97 30.95 -5.15
N SER A 72 -26.67 31.30 -4.08
CA SER A 72 -27.50 32.51 -4.01
C SER A 72 -26.68 33.81 -4.02
N ARG A 73 -25.35 33.71 -3.89
CA ARG A 73 -24.45 34.85 -3.84
C ARG A 73 -23.19 34.54 -4.65
N ILE A 74 -22.88 35.45 -5.57
CA ILE A 74 -21.64 35.44 -6.33
C ILE A 74 -20.52 35.90 -5.38
N ASP A 75 -19.52 35.04 -5.15
CA ASP A 75 -18.30 35.46 -4.48
C ASP A 75 -17.55 36.43 -5.38
N ARG A 76 -17.46 37.70 -4.97
CA ARG A 76 -16.66 38.70 -5.67
C ARG A 76 -15.29 38.74 -5.02
N LYS A 77 -14.28 38.37 -5.81
CA LYS A 77 -12.87 38.52 -5.47
C LYS A 77 -12.61 39.93 -4.91
N ARG A 78 -12.36 40.02 -3.59
CA ARG A 78 -12.07 41.30 -2.92
C ARG A 78 -10.66 41.82 -3.17
N GLY A 79 -9.70 40.97 -3.54
CA GLY A 79 -8.34 41.39 -3.84
C GLY A 79 -7.37 40.23 -4.09
N THR A 80 -6.10 40.58 -4.34
CA THR A 80 -4.97 39.65 -4.41
C THR A 80 -3.81 40.19 -3.60
N ASN A 81 -3.19 39.34 -2.78
CA ASN A 81 -1.96 39.69 -2.06
C ASN A 81 -0.76 38.93 -2.66
N ASN A 82 -0.16 39.49 -3.71
CA ASN A 82 0.92 38.86 -4.47
C ASN A 82 2.33 39.14 -3.91
N ARG A 83 2.45 39.78 -2.74
CA ARG A 83 3.74 40.15 -2.12
C ARG A 83 3.99 39.46 -0.79
N GLN A 84 3.32 38.34 -0.55
CA GLN A 84 3.53 37.56 0.67
C GLN A 84 4.97 37.00 0.68
N ARG A 85 5.79 37.51 1.59
CA ARG A 85 7.18 37.02 1.83
C ARG A 85 7.22 35.87 2.83
N SER A 86 6.15 35.70 3.60
CA SER A 86 6.00 34.61 4.54
C SER A 86 5.72 33.31 3.80
N ARG A 87 6.33 32.22 4.26
CA ARG A 87 6.06 30.86 3.78
C ARG A 87 4.68 30.34 4.21
N THR A 88 4.07 30.99 5.21
CA THR A 88 2.77 30.63 5.76
C THR A 88 1.82 31.83 5.77
N MET A 89 0.52 31.55 5.66
CA MET A 89 -0.53 32.55 5.79
C MET A 89 -0.81 32.83 7.27
N SER A 90 -1.04 34.10 7.61
CA SER A 90 -1.50 34.45 8.94
C SER A 90 -2.89 33.84 9.16
N GLY A 91 -3.04 33.04 10.22
CA GLY A 91 -4.26 32.26 10.48
C GLY A 91 -4.35 30.94 9.71
N ALA A 92 -3.23 30.40 9.20
CA ALA A 92 -3.22 29.07 8.57
C ALA A 92 -3.61 27.98 9.60
N ASN A 93 -4.60 27.16 9.26
CA ASN A 93 -5.14 26.11 10.15
C ASN A 93 -4.44 24.75 10.00
N GLN A 94 -3.17 24.76 9.59
CA GLN A 94 -2.42 23.55 9.26
C GLN A 94 -2.07 22.72 10.51
N ASP A 95 -1.82 23.40 11.63
CA ASP A 95 -1.43 22.76 12.89
C ASP A 95 -2.61 22.57 13.86
N ASP A 96 -3.75 23.26 13.63
CA ASP A 96 -4.92 23.27 14.53
C ASP A 96 -6.23 22.87 13.82
N HIS A 97 -6.14 21.91 12.89
CA HIS A 97 -7.21 21.51 11.97
C HIS A 97 -8.57 21.11 12.62
N LEU A 98 -8.61 20.88 13.93
CA LEU A 98 -9.83 20.58 14.69
C LEU A 98 -10.52 21.84 15.23
N GLU A 99 -9.85 22.99 15.23
CA GLU A 99 -10.45 24.26 15.62
C GLU A 99 -11.54 24.64 14.60
N ARG A 100 -12.79 24.62 15.07
CA ARG A 100 -13.94 24.98 14.22
C ARG A 100 -13.90 26.47 13.91
N VAL A 101 -13.86 26.79 12.62
CA VAL A 101 -13.96 28.17 12.13
C VAL A 101 -15.27 28.78 12.61
N ARG A 102 -15.17 29.84 13.43
CA ARG A 102 -16.32 30.65 13.84
C ARG A 102 -16.85 31.40 12.63
N ARG A 103 -18.10 31.16 12.24
CA ARG A 103 -18.74 31.90 11.15
C ARG A 103 -18.81 33.38 11.53
N LEU A 104 -18.10 34.22 10.77
CA LEU A 104 -18.28 35.66 10.84
C LEU A 104 -19.69 35.98 10.35
N ARG A 105 -20.52 36.55 11.24
CA ARG A 105 -21.81 37.10 10.85
C ARG A 105 -21.52 38.40 10.11
N VAL A 106 -21.78 38.41 8.81
CA VAL A 106 -21.72 39.62 8.00
C VAL A 106 -23.11 40.26 8.12
N GLU A 107 -23.18 41.42 8.76
CA GLU A 107 -24.36 42.31 8.73
C GLU A 107 -24.45 43.02 7.37
#